data_AF-Q9N4V1-F1
#
_entry.id   AF-Q9N4V1-F1
#
_cell.length_a   1.000
_cell.length_b   1.000
_cell.length_c   1.000
_cell.angle_alpha   90.00
_cell.angle_beta   90.00
_cell.angle_gamma   90.00
#
_symmetry.space_group_name_H-M   'P 1'
#
loop_
_entity.id
_entity.type
_entity.pdbx_description
1 polymer ?
#
loop_
_entity_poly.entity_id
_entity_poly.type
_entity_poly.pdbx_seq_one_letter_code
_entity_poly.pdbx_strand_id
1 'polypeptide(L)'
;MSLNLILVALPMLAFAIHIDCSEESTFFYFDNEYNLFLSVQNVTEVNRYIAFKVDTNADETTKYMICVQHHMQCLQANVETPDKVVINKKKPSGQVRYLGKNNFLCSFASSDFPNIFQKKKQLLVSKGVYQEPFVLIKGVNVP
;
A
#
# COMPACT_ATOMS: atom_id res chain seq x y z
N MET A 1 45.02 -10.79 18.67
CA MET A 1 44.16 -9.64 19.04
C MET A 1 42.83 -9.81 18.36
N SER A 2 41.81 -10.08 19.17
CA SER A 2 40.44 -10.38 18.79
C SER A 2 39.69 -9.09 18.40
N LEU A 3 38.84 -9.13 17.38
CA LEU A 3 37.67 -8.24 17.33
C LEU A 3 36.47 -8.94 16.66
N ASN A 4 35.63 -9.45 17.56
CA ASN A 4 34.21 -9.79 17.53
C ASN A 4 33.39 -9.63 16.25
N LEU A 5 32.79 -10.77 15.88
CA LEU A 5 31.56 -10.95 15.11
C LEU A 5 30.36 -10.37 15.92
N ILE A 6 29.49 -9.57 15.30
CA ILE A 6 28.13 -9.33 15.82
C ILE A 6 27.15 -9.81 14.75
N LEU A 7 26.57 -10.98 15.01
CA LEU A 7 25.44 -11.54 14.30
C LEU A 7 24.18 -10.92 14.92
N VAL A 8 23.51 -9.99 14.23
CA VAL A 8 22.15 -9.56 14.61
C VAL A 8 21.17 -10.44 13.85
N ALA A 9 20.58 -11.39 14.57
CA ALA A 9 19.42 -12.14 14.12
C ALA A 9 18.18 -11.24 14.12
N LEU A 10 17.59 -11.00 12.95
CA LEU A 10 16.18 -10.58 12.85
C LEU A 10 15.49 -11.52 11.85
N PRO A 11 14.59 -12.42 12.31
CA PRO A 11 13.75 -13.17 11.40
C PRO A 11 12.55 -12.28 11.07
N MET A 12 12.69 -11.37 10.11
CA MET A 12 11.54 -10.70 9.50
C MET A 12 11.62 -10.90 8.00
N LEU A 13 10.65 -11.63 7.45
CA LEU A 13 10.37 -11.71 6.03
C LEU A 13 9.91 -10.33 5.54
N ALA A 14 10.84 -9.38 5.47
CA ALA A 14 10.66 -8.16 4.71
C ALA A 14 10.84 -8.53 3.23
N PHE A 15 9.74 -8.88 2.57
CA PHE A 15 9.73 -8.95 1.12
C PHE A 15 9.74 -7.51 0.58
N ALA A 16 10.92 -6.99 0.31
CA ALA A 16 11.06 -5.78 -0.48
C ALA A 16 10.69 -6.13 -1.93
N ILE A 17 9.52 -5.68 -2.36
CA ILE A 17 9.07 -5.91 -3.74
C ILE A 17 9.28 -4.64 -4.52
N HIS A 18 9.94 -4.73 -5.66
CA HIS A 18 10.18 -3.60 -6.54
C HIS A 18 9.05 -3.55 -7.58
N ILE A 19 8.16 -2.56 -7.48
CA ILE A 19 7.18 -2.27 -8.53
C ILE A 19 7.73 -1.13 -9.38
N ASP A 20 8.60 -1.48 -10.33
CA ASP A 20 9.20 -0.54 -11.28
C ASP A 20 8.47 -0.57 -12.62
N CYS A 21 7.93 0.57 -13.00
CA CYS A 21 7.71 0.98 -14.39
C CYS A 21 8.17 2.43 -14.63
N SER A 22 8.97 2.99 -13.70
CA SER A 22 9.45 4.37 -13.64
C SER A 22 10.47 4.47 -12.50
N GLU A 23 11.24 5.55 -12.35
CA GLU A 23 12.18 5.78 -11.23
C GLU A 23 11.55 5.75 -9.80
N GLU A 24 10.24 5.47 -9.69
CA GLU A 24 9.46 5.38 -8.46
C GLU A 24 9.41 3.94 -7.95
N SER A 25 10.05 3.69 -6.81
CA SER A 25 10.02 2.39 -6.13
C SER A 25 8.95 2.37 -5.02
N THR A 26 8.38 1.19 -4.77
CA THR A 26 7.37 1.00 -3.72
C THR A 26 7.60 -0.31 -3.01
N PHE A 27 7.88 -0.26 -1.72
CA PHE A 27 8.15 -1.42 -0.89
C PHE A 27 7.01 -1.65 0.10
N PHE A 28 6.51 -2.86 0.16
CA PHE A 28 5.47 -3.29 1.10
C PHE A 28 6.11 -4.11 2.22
N TYR A 29 5.73 -3.89 3.47
CA TYR A 29 6.17 -4.74 4.58
C TYR A 29 5.17 -4.67 5.75
N PHE A 30 5.16 -5.73 6.56
CA PHE A 30 4.39 -5.77 7.80
C PHE A 30 5.32 -5.59 9.00
N ASP A 31 4.83 -4.95 10.07
CA ASP A 31 5.50 -4.98 11.36
C ASP A 31 5.06 -6.20 12.20
N ASN A 32 5.54 -6.26 13.44
CA ASN A 32 5.22 -7.35 14.38
C ASN A 32 3.76 -7.34 14.86
N GLU A 33 3.02 -6.25 14.66
CA GLU A 33 1.60 -6.10 14.99
C GLU A 33 0.70 -6.29 13.75
N TYR A 34 1.30 -6.73 12.63
CA TYR A 34 0.67 -6.92 11.32
C TYR A 34 0.10 -5.63 10.71
N ASN A 35 0.60 -4.47 11.15
CA ASN A 35 0.32 -3.22 10.46
C ASN A 35 1.07 -3.23 9.13
N LEU A 36 0.40 -2.80 8.06
CA LEU A 36 1.00 -2.75 6.73
C LEU A 36 1.64 -1.39 6.49
N PHE A 37 2.86 -1.39 5.98
CA PHE A 37 3.60 -0.21 5.57
C PHE A 37 3.94 -0.25 4.09
N LEU A 38 3.85 0.91 3.45
CA LEU A 38 4.23 1.16 2.06
C LEU A 38 5.26 2.28 2.05
N SER A 39 6.52 1.94 1.80
CA SER A 39 7.58 2.93 1.57
C SER A 39 7.64 3.25 0.09
N VAL A 40 7.33 4.49 -0.27
CA VAL A 40 7.24 4.95 -1.66
C VAL A 40 8.32 6.00 -1.88
N GLN A 41 9.19 5.79 -2.87
CA GLN A 41 10.31 6.69 -3.14
C GLN A 41 10.15 7.33 -4.50
N ASN A 42 10.68 8.55 -4.64
CA ASN A 42 10.71 9.32 -5.88
C ASN A 42 9.32 9.61 -6.50
N VAL A 43 8.31 9.87 -5.66
CA VAL A 43 6.97 10.29 -6.10
C VAL A 43 7.00 11.72 -6.63
N THR A 44 7.10 11.86 -7.95
CA THR A 44 7.15 13.16 -8.64
C THR A 44 5.77 13.72 -9.01
N GLU A 45 4.80 12.85 -9.27
CA GLU A 45 3.42 13.22 -9.59
C GLU A 45 2.66 13.60 -8.31
N VAL A 46 2.16 14.84 -8.24
CA VAL A 46 1.46 15.39 -7.06
C VAL A 46 0.21 14.57 -6.77
N ASN A 47 -0.52 14.17 -7.80
CA ASN A 47 -1.73 13.39 -7.64
C ASN A 47 -1.45 11.87 -7.63
N ARG A 48 -0.22 11.40 -7.42
CA ARG A 48 0.07 9.95 -7.40
C ARG A 48 -0.81 9.27 -6.35
N TYR A 49 -1.37 8.12 -6.72
CA TYR A 49 -1.90 7.15 -5.77
C TYR A 49 -1.25 5.78 -5.91
N ILE A 50 -1.26 5.04 -4.81
CA ILE A 50 -1.03 3.59 -4.79
C ILE A 50 -2.22 2.95 -4.10
N ALA A 51 -2.85 1.99 -4.76
CA ALA A 51 -3.99 1.26 -4.26
C ALA A 51 -3.67 -0.23 -4.22
N PHE A 52 -4.21 -0.95 -3.24
CA PHE A 52 -4.04 -2.40 -3.16
C PHE A 52 -5.31 -3.09 -2.72
N LYS A 53 -5.56 -4.26 -3.33
CA LYS A 53 -6.75 -5.08 -3.06
C LYS A 53 -6.65 -5.70 -1.67
N VAL A 54 -7.61 -5.39 -0.81
CA VAL A 54 -7.72 -5.98 0.53
C VAL A 54 -8.58 -7.23 0.50
N ASP A 55 -9.75 -7.17 -0.13
CA ASP A 55 -10.72 -8.27 -0.10
C ASP A 55 -11.67 -8.23 -1.29
N THR A 56 -12.35 -9.34 -1.56
CA THR A 56 -13.50 -9.38 -2.47
C THR A 56 -14.68 -9.94 -1.71
N ASN A 57 -15.74 -9.15 -1.63
CA ASN A 57 -16.99 -9.52 -0.97
C ASN A 57 -17.75 -10.56 -1.82
N ALA A 58 -18.80 -11.16 -1.24
CA ALA A 58 -19.62 -12.17 -1.91
C ALA A 58 -20.40 -11.63 -3.13
N ASP A 59 -20.64 -10.33 -3.18
CA ASP A 59 -21.28 -9.61 -4.30
C ASP A 59 -20.27 -9.19 -5.39
N GLU A 60 -19.06 -9.77 -5.39
CA GLU A 60 -17.93 -9.45 -6.27
C GLU A 60 -17.34 -8.03 -6.10
N THR A 61 -17.90 -7.20 -5.22
CA THR A 61 -17.34 -5.90 -4.88
C THR A 61 -15.97 -6.09 -4.22
N THR A 62 -14.94 -5.49 -4.83
CA THR A 62 -13.57 -5.57 -4.34
C THR A 62 -13.21 -4.34 -3.52
N LYS A 63 -12.77 -4.56 -2.29
CA LYS A 63 -12.31 -3.52 -1.37
C LYS A 63 -10.84 -3.23 -1.62
N TYR A 64 -10.51 -1.95 -1.83
CA TYR A 64 -9.17 -1.42 -1.96
C TYR A 64 -8.85 -0.45 -0.83
N MET A 65 -7.60 -0.45 -0.40
CA MET A 65 -7.01 0.66 0.35
C MET A 65 -6.14 1.48 -0.59
N ILE A 66 -6.13 2.78 -0.41
CA ILE A 66 -5.47 3.73 -1.30
C ILE A 66 -4.65 4.69 -0.46
N CYS A 67 -3.39 4.91 -0.84
CA CYS A 67 -2.56 5.97 -0.33
C CYS A 67 -2.38 7.03 -1.43
N VAL A 68 -2.64 8.30 -1.10
CA VAL A 68 -2.40 9.46 -1.95
C VAL A 68 -1.34 10.31 -1.26
N GLN A 69 -0.10 10.19 -1.71
CA GLN A 69 1.09 10.52 -0.94
C GLN A 69 1.21 12.02 -0.66
N HIS A 70 1.22 12.86 -1.69
CA HIS A 70 1.33 14.32 -1.52
C HIS A 70 0.09 14.93 -0.87
N HIS A 71 -1.06 14.24 -0.94
CA HIS A 71 -2.29 14.68 -0.26
C HIS A 71 -2.34 14.22 1.21
N MET A 72 -1.31 13.50 1.67
CA MET A 72 -1.16 13.01 3.04
C MET A 72 -2.39 12.21 3.51
N GLN A 73 -2.97 11.42 2.60
CA GLN A 73 -4.28 10.82 2.80
C GLN A 73 -4.29 9.33 2.48
N CYS A 74 -4.93 8.57 3.36
CA CYS A 74 -5.34 7.20 3.12
C CYS A 74 -6.86 7.14 2.91
N LEU A 75 -7.31 6.33 1.96
CA LEU A 75 -8.70 6.14 1.56
C LEU A 75 -9.02 4.65 1.49
N GLN A 76 -10.31 4.34 1.61
CA GLN A 76 -10.85 3.03 1.31
C GLN A 76 -11.85 3.16 0.17
N ALA A 77 -11.81 2.25 -0.80
CA ALA A 77 -12.73 2.22 -1.92
C ALA A 77 -13.36 0.84 -2.09
N ASN A 78 -14.61 0.82 -2.52
CA ASN A 78 -15.30 -0.37 -2.99
C ASN A 78 -15.41 -0.28 -4.52
N VAL A 79 -14.95 -1.32 -5.21
CA VAL A 79 -14.82 -1.36 -6.67
C VAL A 79 -15.66 -2.52 -7.19
N GLU A 80 -16.74 -2.22 -7.90
CA GLU A 80 -17.52 -3.22 -8.61
C GLU A 80 -16.94 -3.47 -10.01
N THR A 81 -16.58 -2.39 -10.70
CA THR A 81 -15.83 -2.39 -11.96
C THR A 81 -14.77 -1.28 -11.91
N PRO A 82 -13.72 -1.29 -12.76
CA PRO A 82 -12.71 -0.23 -12.79
C PRO A 82 -13.28 1.21 -12.91
N ASP A 83 -14.44 1.34 -13.56
CA ASP A 83 -15.14 2.62 -13.75
C ASP A 83 -16.21 2.90 -12.69
N LYS A 84 -16.57 1.90 -11.88
CA LYS A 84 -17.54 2.01 -10.78
C LYS A 84 -16.83 1.87 -9.45
N VAL A 85 -16.14 2.94 -9.08
CA VAL A 85 -15.42 3.05 -7.80
C VAL A 85 -16.17 4.00 -6.86
N VAL A 86 -16.44 3.52 -5.65
CA VAL A 86 -17.03 4.33 -4.58
C VAL A 86 -16.01 4.48 -3.46
N ILE A 87 -15.57 5.72 -3.22
CA ILE A 87 -14.75 6.05 -2.04
C ILE A 87 -15.65 6.01 -0.79
N ASN A 88 -15.25 5.24 0.20
CA ASN A 88 -16.01 5.10 1.44
C ASN A 88 -15.86 6.36 2.31
N LYS A 89 -16.97 6.81 2.89
CA LYS A 89 -16.99 7.96 3.82
C LYS A 89 -16.17 7.70 5.08
N LYS A 90 -16.14 6.46 5.56
CA LYS A 90 -15.32 6.05 6.70
C LYS A 90 -13.88 5.93 6.23
N LYS A 91 -13.01 6.80 6.76
CA LYS A 91 -11.57 6.74 6.50
C LYS A 91 -10.97 5.53 7.24
N PRO A 92 -10.01 4.82 6.62
CA PRO A 92 -9.23 3.80 7.32
C PRO A 92 -8.37 4.47 8.41
N SER A 93 -7.79 3.66 9.29
CA SER A 93 -6.83 4.15 10.31
C SER A 93 -5.52 4.68 9.70
N GLY A 94 -5.34 4.48 8.39
CA GLY A 94 -4.08 4.71 7.71
C GLY A 94 -3.59 6.15 7.74
N GLN A 95 -2.26 6.28 7.74
CA GLN A 95 -1.55 7.55 7.82
C GLN A 95 -0.51 7.64 6.71
N VAL A 96 -0.20 8.85 6.30
CA VAL A 96 0.92 9.12 5.40
C VAL A 96 1.94 9.96 6.17
N ARG A 97 3.21 9.62 6.04
CA ARG A 97 4.34 10.36 6.61
C ARG A 97 5.31 10.74 5.51
N TYR A 98 5.85 11.95 5.59
CA TYR A 98 6.91 12.41 4.73
C TYR A 98 8.27 11.91 5.24
N LEU A 99 9.08 11.33 4.35
CA LEU A 99 10.44 10.86 4.63
C LEU A 99 11.52 11.74 3.97
N GLY A 100 11.12 12.62 3.06
CA GLY A 100 12.01 13.45 2.23
C GLY A 100 11.26 13.93 0.98
N LYS A 101 11.88 14.81 0.17
CA LYS A 101 11.22 15.60 -0.90
C LYS A 101 10.11 14.88 -1.67
N ASN A 102 10.38 13.66 -2.11
CA ASN A 102 9.46 12.83 -2.87
C ASN A 102 9.32 11.42 -2.27
N ASN A 103 9.62 11.25 -0.99
CA ASN A 103 9.64 9.96 -0.31
C ASN A 103 8.60 9.96 0.81
N PHE A 104 7.77 8.92 0.83
CA PHE A 104 6.61 8.83 1.70
C PHE A 104 6.52 7.44 2.32
N LEU A 105 5.93 7.39 3.51
CA LEU A 105 5.56 6.16 4.19
C LEU A 105 4.06 6.17 4.43
N CYS A 106 3.32 5.27 3.79
CA CYS A 106 1.93 5.01 4.13
C CYS A 106 1.89 3.88 5.15
N SER A 107 1.10 4.02 6.21
CA SER A 107 0.86 2.97 7.20
C SER A 107 -0.64 2.70 7.30
N PHE A 108 -1.01 1.46 7.59
CA PHE A 108 -2.38 1.01 7.80
C PHE A 108 -2.40 0.03 8.97
N ALA A 109 -3.31 0.22 9.93
CA ALA A 109 -3.36 -0.69 11.07
C ALA A 109 -3.89 -2.06 10.64
N SER A 110 -3.47 -3.11 11.33
CA SER A 110 -3.96 -4.48 11.10
C SER A 110 -5.49 -4.59 11.18
N SER A 111 -6.12 -3.74 11.99
CA SER A 111 -7.58 -3.66 12.16
C SER A 111 -8.35 -3.16 10.93
N ASP A 112 -7.68 -2.56 9.94
CA ASP A 112 -8.29 -2.16 8.67
C ASP A 112 -8.50 -3.36 7.71
N PHE A 113 -7.92 -4.53 8.04
CA PHE A 113 -7.89 -5.70 7.18
C PHE A 113 -8.68 -6.89 7.76
N PRO A 114 -9.21 -7.79 6.92
CA PRO A 114 -9.69 -9.08 7.41
C PRO A 114 -8.50 -9.91 7.94
N ASN A 115 -8.72 -10.72 8.98
CA ASN A 115 -7.68 -11.53 9.65
C ASN A 115 -6.84 -12.41 8.69
N ILE A 116 -7.38 -12.77 7.52
CA ILE A 116 -6.70 -13.58 6.50
C ILE A 116 -5.78 -12.76 5.58
N PHE A 117 -5.84 -11.44 5.61
CA PHE A 117 -5.11 -10.57 4.70
C PHE A 117 -3.59 -10.75 4.81
N GLN A 118 -3.07 -10.80 6.03
CA GLN A 118 -1.64 -11.04 6.30
C GLN A 118 -1.14 -12.41 5.81
N LYS A 119 -2.05 -13.35 5.52
CA LYS A 119 -1.71 -14.68 4.98
C LYS A 119 -1.65 -14.68 3.45
N LYS A 120 -2.03 -13.59 2.79
CA LYS A 120 -1.93 -13.47 1.34
C LYS A 120 -0.47 -13.45 0.92
N LYS A 121 -0.15 -14.29 -0.06
CA LYS A 121 1.19 -14.37 -0.68
C LYS A 121 1.37 -13.39 -1.84
N GLN A 122 0.30 -12.69 -2.21
CA GLN A 122 0.31 -11.74 -3.32
C GLN A 122 -0.67 -10.62 -3.04
N LEU A 123 -0.27 -9.40 -3.38
CA LEU A 123 -1.11 -8.22 -3.37
C LEU A 123 -1.37 -7.77 -4.81
N LEU A 124 -2.63 -7.48 -5.14
CA LEU A 124 -2.95 -6.81 -6.41
C LEU A 124 -2.83 -5.31 -6.17
N VAL A 125 -1.82 -4.68 -6.78
CA VAL A 125 -1.47 -3.27 -6.57
C VAL A 125 -1.71 -2.47 -7.85
N SER A 126 -2.39 -1.34 -7.73
CA SER A 126 -2.64 -0.37 -8.78
C SER A 126 -1.91 0.93 -8.46
N LYS A 127 -1.31 1.53 -9.48
CA LYS A 127 -0.72 2.87 -9.40
C LYS A 127 -1.36 3.75 -10.45
N GLY A 128 -1.57 5.03 -10.14
CA GLY A 128 -2.20 5.96 -11.08
C GLY A 128 -2.19 7.39 -10.61
N VAL A 129 -3.11 8.18 -11.15
CA VAL A 129 -3.31 9.59 -10.81
C VAL A 129 -4.69 9.73 -10.16
N TYR A 130 -4.71 10.29 -8.95
CA TYR A 130 -5.91 10.54 -8.17
C TYR A 130 -6.58 11.80 -8.71
N GLN A 131 -7.79 11.63 -9.23
CA GLN A 131 -8.62 12.70 -9.76
C GLN A 131 -10.08 12.37 -9.48
N GLU A 132 -10.98 13.35 -9.58
CA GLU A 132 -12.41 13.13 -9.48
C GLU A 132 -13.06 13.20 -10.88
N PRO A 133 -13.92 12.24 -11.28
CA PRO A 133 -14.26 11.02 -10.54
C PRO A 133 -13.06 10.05 -10.45
N PHE A 134 -12.95 9.36 -9.31
CA PHE A 134 -11.84 8.43 -9.08
C PHE A 134 -12.01 7.17 -9.92
N VAL A 135 -10.96 6.81 -10.66
CA VAL A 135 -10.88 5.62 -11.51
C VAL A 135 -9.71 4.77 -11.04
N LEU A 136 -9.94 3.47 -10.84
CA LEU A 136 -8.88 2.54 -10.47
C LEU A 136 -8.27 1.92 -11.73
N ILE A 137 -7.02 2.27 -12.03
CA ILE A 137 -6.28 1.65 -13.13
C ILE A 137 -6.03 0.16 -12.82
N LYS A 138 -5.99 -0.68 -13.84
CA LYS A 138 -5.68 -2.12 -13.72
C LYS A 138 -4.42 -2.35 -12.88
N GLY A 139 -4.54 -3.16 -11.84
CA GLY A 139 -3.42 -3.52 -10.97
C GLY A 139 -2.52 -4.62 -11.54
N VAL A 140 -1.33 -4.73 -10.95
CA VAL A 140 -0.37 -5.82 -11.14
C VAL A 140 -0.28 -6.65 -9.86
N ASN A 141 -0.17 -7.98 -10.00
CA ASN A 141 0.09 -8.83 -8.85
C ASN A 141 1.56 -8.68 -8.44
N VAL A 142 1.78 -8.33 -7.19
CA VAL A 142 3.09 -8.38 -6.54
C VAL A 142 3.10 -9.52 -5.53
N PRO A 143 4.24 -10.21 -5.34
CA PRO A 143 4.41 -11.29 -4.37
C PRO A 143 4.29 -10.84 -2.89
#